data_AF-A0A945EIA7-F1
#
_entry.id   AF-A0A945EIA7-F1
#
_cell.length_a   1.000
_cell.length_b   1.000
_cell.length_c   1.000
_cell.angle_alpha   90.00
_cell.angle_beta   90.00
_cell.angle_gamma   90.00
#
_symmetry.space_group_name_H-M   'P 1'
#
loop_
_entity.id
_entity.type
_entity.pdbx_description
1 polymer ?
#
loop_
_entity_poly.entity_id
_entity_poly.type
_entity_poly.pdbx_seq_one_letter_code
_entity_poly.pdbx_strand_id
1 'polypeptide(L)' 'SEQGWDGTYNGKRLPSDDYWVSIKLVPFDTNKKTIFKTGNFSLLRK' A
#
# COMPACT_ATOMS: atom_id res chain seq x y z
N SER A 1 4.80 -16.23 4.88
CA SER A 1 3.58 -15.43 5.12
C SER A 1 3.53 -14.35 4.07
N GLU A 2 2.56 -14.40 3.16
CA GLU A 2 2.37 -13.31 2.19
C GLU A 2 1.71 -12.12 2.90
N GLN A 3 2.55 -11.24 3.45
CA GLN A 3 2.12 -9.96 4.00
C GLN A 3 2.32 -8.92 2.91
N GLY A 4 1.27 -8.66 2.13
CA GLY A 4 1.34 -7.72 1.03
C GLY A 4 0.05 -7.67 0.23
N TRP A 5 0.05 -6.77 -0.74
CA TRP A 5 -1.03 -6.68 -1.72
C TRP A 5 -0.86 -7.78 -2.77
N ASP A 6 -1.95 -8.49 -3.07
CA ASP A 6 -1.98 -9.64 -3.99
C ASP A 6 -2.14 -9.24 -5.48
N GLY A 7 -2.14 -7.94 -5.77
CA GLY A 7 -2.34 -7.42 -7.13
C GLY A 7 -3.81 -7.29 -7.54
N THR A 8 -4.75 -7.32 -6.59
CA THR A 8 -6.18 -7.13 -6.84
C THR A 8 -6.75 -5.85 -6.21
N TYR A 9 -7.63 -5.15 -6.91
CA TYR A 9 -8.34 -3.98 -6.39
C TYR A 9 -9.83 -4.09 -6.72
N ASN A 10 -10.68 -3.97 -5.69
CA ASN A 10 -12.14 -4.15 -5.79
C ASN A 10 -12.53 -5.46 -6.51
N GLY A 11 -11.87 -6.57 -6.16
CA GLY A 11 -12.10 -7.89 -6.75
C GLY A 11 -11.61 -8.06 -8.19
N LYS A 12 -10.98 -7.04 -8.77
CA LYS A 12 -10.42 -7.09 -10.12
C LYS A 12 -8.90 -7.19 -10.09
N ARG A 13 -8.37 -8.03 -10.98
CA ARG A 13 -6.93 -8.21 -11.14
C ARG A 13 -6.34 -7.01 -11.90
N LEU A 14 -5.37 -6.32 -11.32
CA LEU A 14 -4.73 -5.15 -11.94
C LEU A 14 -3.63 -5.55 -12.95
N PRO A 15 -3.22 -4.66 -13.88
CA PRO A 15 -2.17 -4.94 -14.88
C PRO A 15 -0.76 -5.04 -14.26
N SER A 16 0.19 -5.59 -15.01
CA SER A 16 1.62 -5.54 -14.65
C SER A 16 2.11 -4.11 -14.88
N ASP A 17 2.39 -3.37 -13.81
CA ASP A 17 2.74 -1.95 -13.86
C ASP A 17 3.35 -1.48 -12.53
N ASP A 18 3.74 -0.20 -12.46
CA ASP A 18 4.17 0.48 -11.24
C ASP A 18 2.98 1.07 -10.47
N TYR A 19 2.95 0.79 -9.17
CA TYR A 19 1.91 1.24 -8.26
C TYR A 19 2.50 2.13 -7.18
N TRP A 20 1.74 3.14 -6.79
CA TRP A 20 2.07 4.06 -5.71
C TRP A 20 1.21 3.79 -4.49
N VAL A 21 1.81 3.83 -3.31
CA VAL A 21 1.14 3.66 -2.02
C VAL A 21 1.34 4.89 -1.16
N SER A 22 0.29 5.29 -0.44
CA SER A 22 0.32 6.30 0.60
C SER A 22 -0.30 5.72 1.87
N ILE A 23 0.44 5.77 2.97
CA ILE A 23 0.05 5.22 4.27
C ILE A 23 -0.01 6.39 5.26
N LYS A 24 -1.16 6.54 5.90
CA LYS A 24 -1.38 7.48 7.01
C LYS A 24 -1.58 6.69 8.30
N LEU A 25 -0.61 6.76 9.20
CA LEU A 25 -0.72 6.20 10.54
C LEU A 25 -1.27 7.27 11.49
N VAL A 26 -2.52 7.10 11.91
CA VAL A 26 -3.18 7.95 12.91
C VAL A 26 -3.03 7.30 14.28
N PRO A 27 -2.29 7.92 15.22
CA PRO A 27 -2.14 7.36 16.55
C PRO A 27 -3.42 7.51 17.37
N PHE A 28 -3.68 6.54 18.25
CA PHE A 28 -4.76 6.65 19.24
C PHE A 28 -4.44 7.70 20.31
N ASP A 29 -3.18 7.77 20.73
CA ASP A 29 -2.68 8.85 21.59
C ASP A 29 -2.51 10.12 20.76
N THR A 30 -3.39 11.10 20.99
CA THR A 30 -3.43 12.36 20.26
C THR A 30 -2.22 13.26 20.51
N ASN A 31 -1.38 12.96 21.51
CA ASN A 31 -0.11 13.67 21.71
C ASN A 31 0.97 13.22 20.72
N LYS A 32 0.78 12.08 20.04
CA LYS A 32 1.69 11.59 19.01
C LYS A 32 1.31 12.18 17.65
N LYS A 33 2.33 12.44 16.83
CA LYS A 33 2.13 12.96 15.48
C LYS A 33 1.56 11.88 14.57
N THR A 34 0.71 12.29 13.64
CA THR A 34 0.37 11.46 12.47
C THR A 34 1.63 11.24 11.64
N ILE A 35 1.86 10.01 11.21
CA ILE A 35 2.99 9.65 10.35
C ILE A 35 2.45 9.38 8.95
N PHE A 36 3.09 9.99 7.95
CA PHE A 36 2.82 9.75 6.55
C PHE A 36 3.99 9.04 5.90
N LYS A 37 3.72 7.99 5.13
CA LYS A 37 4.71 7.32 4.29
C LYS A 37 4.17 7.14 2.89
N THR A 38 5.00 7.41 1.89
CA THR A 38 4.70 7.15 0.49
C THR A 38 5.78 6.25 -0.10
N GLY A 39 5.45 5.49 -1.13
CA GLY A 39 6.40 4.68 -1.87
C GLY A 39 5.80 4.15 -3.16
N ASN A 40 6.62 3.51 -3.97
CA ASN A 40 6.19 2.81 -5.17
C ASN A 40 6.73 1.38 -5.18
N PHE A 41 6.05 0.49 -5.90
CA PHE A 41 6.52 -0.86 -6.19
C PHE A 41 5.92 -1.34 -7.51
N SER A 42 6.66 -2.21 -8.20
CA SER A 42 6.20 -2.80 -9.46
C SER A 42 5.44 -4.10 -9.20
N LEU A 43 4.28 -4.26 -9.82
CA LEU A 43 3.59 -5.55 -9.90
C LEU A 43 4.12 -6.31 -11.10
N LEU A 44 5.03 -7.25 -10.85
CA LEU A 44 5.60 -8.11 -11.90
C LEU A 44 4.79 -9.40 -12.04
N ARG A 45 4.54 -9.82 -13.28
CA ARG A 45 3.90 -11.12 -13.60
C ARG A 45 4.80 -11.93 -14.52
N LYS A 46 4.88 -13.23 -14.25
CA LYS A 46 5.51 -14.22 -15.13
C LYS A 46 4.45 -14.90 -15.98
#